data_AF-D6RT22-F1
#
_entry.id   AF-D6RT22-F1
#
_cell.length_a   1.000
_cell.length_b   1.000
_cell.length_c   1.000
_cell.angle_alpha   90.00
_cell.angle_beta   90.00
_cell.angle_gamma   90.00
#
_symmetry.space_group_name_H-M   'P 1'
#
loop_
_entity.id
_entity.type
_entity.pdbx_description
1 polymer ?
#
loop_
_entity_poly.entity_id
_entity_poly.type
_entity_poly.pdbx_seq_one_letter_code
_entity_poly.pdbx_strand_id
1 'polypeptide(L)'
;LLAMTDSVLSLKQAINVRGGKNLAGVYLRPEMVLADPAFFDTLPSREWRSGLCEVVKNALAIEPSMIETLRGLNLDSSPLPDELVDTLIARCVKAKCQVMRDDPREQNAALVL
;
A
#
# COMPACT_ATOMS: atom_id res chain seq x y z
N LEU A 1 3.06 -7.48 1.44
CA LEU A 1 3.47 -6.10 1.12
C LEU A 1 2.27 -5.19 0.84
N LEU A 2 1.43 -5.51 -0.16
CA LEU A 2 0.26 -4.72 -0.57
C LEU A 2 -0.57 -4.18 0.60
N ALA A 3 -0.92 -5.06 1.55
CA ALA A 3 -1.73 -4.66 2.69
C ALA A 3 -1.04 -3.60 3.56
N MET A 4 0.26 -3.76 3.83
CA MET A 4 1.05 -2.87 4.69
C MET A 4 1.34 -1.51 4.04
N THR A 5 1.42 -1.45 2.72
CA THR A 5 1.75 -0.22 1.98
C THR A 5 0.52 0.52 1.45
N ASP A 6 -0.66 -0.11 1.45
CA ASP A 6 -1.83 0.43 0.75
C ASP A 6 -3.17 0.16 1.46
N SER A 7 -3.61 -1.10 1.58
CA SER A 7 -5.01 -1.38 1.92
C SER A 7 -5.39 -0.98 3.36
N VAL A 8 -4.51 -1.25 4.34
CA VAL A 8 -4.78 -0.93 5.76
C VAL A 8 -4.76 0.57 6.06
N LEU A 9 -4.31 1.37 5.09
CA LEU A 9 -4.25 2.83 5.16
C LEU A 9 -5.51 3.49 4.57
N SER A 10 -6.43 2.70 4.00
CA SER A 10 -7.76 3.15 3.61
C SER A 10 -8.77 2.87 4.72
N LEU A 11 -9.80 3.72 4.82
CA LEU A 11 -10.95 3.45 5.71
C LEU A 11 -11.99 2.52 5.06
N LYS A 12 -11.86 2.21 3.77
CA LYS A 12 -12.84 1.40 3.02
C LYS A 12 -12.82 -0.04 3.52
N GLN A 13 -13.96 -0.48 4.07
CA GLN A 13 -14.24 -1.88 4.39
C GLN A 13 -15.39 -2.35 3.52
N ALA A 14 -15.17 -3.35 2.66
CA ALA A 14 -16.20 -3.78 1.73
C ALA A 14 -16.11 -5.28 1.41
N ILE A 15 -17.25 -5.85 1.03
CA ILE A 15 -17.38 -7.21 0.53
C ILE A 15 -17.94 -7.24 -0.88
N ASN A 16 -17.72 -8.36 -1.55
CA ASN A 16 -18.34 -8.63 -2.85
C ASN A 16 -19.78 -9.09 -2.66
N VAL A 17 -20.63 -8.71 -3.60
CA VAL A 17 -22.01 -9.22 -3.73
C VAL A 17 -22.18 -9.73 -5.15
N ARG A 18 -23.26 -10.48 -5.44
CA ARG A 18 -23.50 -11.05 -6.77
C ARG A 18 -23.42 -10.02 -7.91
N GLY A 19 -23.78 -8.76 -7.63
CA GLY A 19 -23.74 -7.66 -8.59
C GLY A 19 -22.37 -7.01 -8.84
N GLY A 20 -21.32 -7.35 -8.07
CA GLY A 20 -19.99 -6.78 -8.28
C GLY A 20 -19.05 -6.81 -7.08
N LYS A 21 -17.82 -6.36 -7.34
CA LYS A 21 -16.74 -6.28 -6.35
C LYS A 21 -16.93 -5.07 -5.43
N ASN A 22 -16.74 -5.25 -4.13
CA ASN A 22 -16.73 -4.18 -3.11
C ASN A 22 -17.98 -3.27 -3.07
N LEU A 23 -19.17 -3.79 -3.42
CA LEU A 23 -20.39 -2.96 -3.49
C LEU A 23 -21.13 -2.78 -2.15
N ALA A 24 -20.80 -3.55 -1.11
CA ALA A 24 -21.42 -3.44 0.20
C ALA A 24 -20.33 -3.20 1.26
N GLY A 25 -20.41 -2.10 1.99
CA GLY A 25 -19.33 -1.70 2.89
C GLY A 25 -19.58 -0.43 3.70
N VAL A 26 -18.57 -0.06 4.47
CA VAL A 26 -18.54 1.13 5.33
C VAL A 26 -17.14 1.78 5.32
N TYR A 27 -17.06 3.03 5.76
CA TYR A 27 -15.79 3.67 6.09
C TYR A 27 -15.55 3.54 7.59
N LEU A 28 -14.57 2.72 7.98
CA LEU A 28 -14.25 2.41 9.37
C LEU A 28 -12.75 2.53 9.63
N ARG A 29 -12.39 3.22 10.71
CA ARG A 29 -11.00 3.39 11.14
C ARG A 29 -10.58 2.27 12.08
N PRO A 30 -9.41 1.62 11.87
CA PRO A 30 -8.84 0.73 12.88
C PRO A 30 -8.37 1.51 14.11
N GLU A 31 -8.28 0.86 15.27
CA GLU A 31 -7.63 1.44 16.45
C GLU A 31 -6.10 1.42 16.32
N MET A 32 -5.57 0.36 15.70
CA MET A 32 -4.15 0.15 15.48
C MET A 32 -3.92 -0.73 14.24
N VAL A 33 -2.80 -0.52 13.55
CA VAL A 33 -2.29 -1.44 12.53
C VAL A 33 -0.94 -1.97 13.02
N LEU A 34 -0.81 -3.29 13.10
CA LEU A 34 0.45 -3.98 13.39
C LEU A 34 0.91 -4.67 12.10
N ALA A 35 2.09 -4.27 11.63
CA ALA A 35 2.72 -4.83 10.44
C ALA A 35 4.05 -5.47 10.85
N ASP A 36 4.12 -6.80 10.78
CA ASP A 36 5.31 -7.57 11.11
C ASP A 36 5.96 -8.08 9.81
N PRO A 37 7.18 -7.62 9.46
CA PRO A 37 7.89 -8.07 8.26
C PRO A 37 8.16 -9.58 8.21
N ALA A 38 8.16 -10.29 9.33
CA ALA A 38 8.36 -11.75 9.35
C ALA A 38 7.30 -12.52 8.54
N PHE A 39 6.11 -11.94 8.32
CA PHE A 39 5.10 -12.54 7.44
C PHE A 39 5.56 -12.62 5.97
N PHE A 40 6.58 -11.86 5.58
CA PHE A 40 7.12 -11.91 4.22
C PHE A 40 7.89 -13.18 3.89
N ASP A 41 8.38 -13.91 4.89
CA ASP A 41 9.11 -15.18 4.71
C ASP A 41 8.27 -16.25 4.00
N THR A 42 6.95 -16.16 4.14
CA THR A 42 5.99 -17.09 3.53
C THR A 42 5.22 -16.49 2.35
N LEU A 43 5.50 -15.22 1.99
CA LEU A 43 4.75 -14.50 0.97
C LEU A 43 5.18 -14.94 -0.43
N PRO A 44 4.27 -15.42 -1.30
CA PRO A 44 4.62 -15.82 -2.66
C PRO A 44 5.18 -14.65 -3.48
N SER A 45 6.14 -14.92 -4.37
CA SER A 45 6.79 -13.90 -5.21
C SER A 45 5.81 -13.10 -6.08
N ARG A 46 4.66 -13.70 -6.46
CA ARG A 46 3.58 -12.99 -7.15
C ARG A 46 2.96 -11.89 -6.29
N GLU A 47 2.73 -12.14 -5.01
CA GLU A 47 2.13 -11.16 -4.09
C GLU A 47 3.12 -10.08 -3.68
N TRP A 48 4.42 -10.41 -3.65
CA TRP A 48 5.50 -9.42 -3.58
C TRP A 48 5.42 -8.42 -4.74
N ARG A 49 5.38 -8.92 -5.99
CA ARG A 49 5.24 -8.06 -7.17
C ARG A 49 3.98 -7.23 -7.13
N SER A 50 2.84 -7.82 -6.74
CA SER A 50 1.58 -7.08 -6.60
C SER A 50 1.70 -5.93 -5.60
N GLY A 51 2.39 -6.12 -4.47
CA GLY A 51 2.63 -5.06 -3.51
C GLY A 51 3.60 -3.99 -4.03
N LEU A 52 4.67 -4.39 -4.71
CA LEU A 52 5.65 -3.46 -5.28
C LEU A 52 5.03 -2.57 -6.36
N CYS A 53 4.04 -3.05 -7.12
CA CYS A 53 3.28 -2.20 -8.05
C CYS A 53 2.61 -1.01 -7.35
N GLU A 54 2.03 -1.21 -6.16
CA GLU A 54 1.45 -0.11 -5.38
C GLU A 54 2.50 0.83 -4.81
N VAL A 55 3.68 0.30 -4.43
CA VAL A 55 4.82 1.13 -4.02
C VAL A 55 5.27 2.04 -5.16
N VAL A 56 5.35 1.51 -6.40
CA VAL A 56 5.67 2.30 -7.59
C VAL A 56 4.60 3.34 -7.87
N LYS A 57 3.30 2.98 -7.79
CA LYS A 57 2.20 3.94 -7.92
C LYS A 57 2.35 5.08 -6.92
N ASN A 58 2.57 4.77 -5.65
CA ASN A 58 2.75 5.78 -4.60
C ASN A 58 3.95 6.69 -4.90
N ALA A 59 5.07 6.14 -5.35
CA ALA A 59 6.22 6.95 -5.74
C ALA A 59 5.89 7.91 -6.89
N LEU A 60 5.18 7.45 -7.92
CA LEU A 60 4.82 8.29 -9.06
C LEU A 60 3.77 9.35 -8.72
N ALA A 61 2.83 9.05 -7.83
CA ALA A 61 1.68 9.89 -7.54
C ALA A 61 1.90 10.86 -6.38
N ILE A 62 2.51 10.40 -5.28
CA ILE A 62 2.47 11.10 -3.98
C ILE A 62 3.81 11.13 -3.24
N GLU A 63 4.82 10.35 -3.66
CA GLU A 63 6.17 10.36 -3.08
C GLU A 63 7.28 10.25 -4.14
N PRO A 64 7.45 11.26 -5.03
CA PRO A 64 8.39 11.20 -6.16
C PRO A 64 9.85 11.00 -5.77
N SER A 65 10.22 11.33 -4.53
CA SER A 65 11.60 11.14 -4.06
C SER A 65 12.03 9.66 -4.00
N MET A 66 11.08 8.73 -3.99
CA MET A 66 11.36 7.28 -4.04
C MET A 66 11.69 6.77 -5.44
N ILE A 67 11.41 7.53 -6.51
CA ILE A 67 11.55 7.06 -7.89
C ILE A 67 12.97 6.55 -8.17
N GLU A 68 14.00 7.28 -7.72
CA GLU A 68 15.39 6.87 -7.95
C GLU A 68 15.78 5.63 -7.13
N THR A 69 15.20 5.43 -5.95
CA THR A 69 15.36 4.18 -5.20
C THR A 69 14.74 3.00 -5.95
N LEU A 70 13.57 3.20 -6.56
CA LEU A 70 12.83 2.14 -7.26
C LEU A 70 13.40 1.81 -8.64
N ARG A 71 14.01 2.78 -9.33
CA ARG A 71 14.57 2.60 -10.68
C ARG A 71 15.64 1.49 -10.74
N GLY A 72 16.37 1.30 -9.65
CA GLY A 72 17.41 0.27 -9.55
C GLY A 72 16.91 -1.11 -9.14
N LEU A 73 15.62 -1.28 -8.84
CA LEU A 73 15.10 -2.55 -8.31
C LEU A 73 14.72 -3.52 -9.42
N ASN A 74 15.17 -4.76 -9.25
CA ASN A 74 14.65 -5.89 -10.01
C ASN A 74 13.41 -6.43 -9.28
N LEU A 75 12.23 -6.28 -9.88
CA LEU A 75 10.98 -6.74 -9.27
C LEU A 75 10.90 -8.27 -9.13
N ASP A 76 11.71 -9.02 -9.88
CA ASP A 76 11.78 -10.47 -9.80
C ASP A 76 12.76 -10.96 -8.71
N SER A 77 13.58 -10.07 -8.12
CA SER A 77 14.53 -10.43 -7.05
C SER A 77 13.92 -10.34 -5.65
N SER A 78 12.62 -10.68 -5.51
CA SER A 78 11.95 -10.71 -4.20
C SER A 78 12.28 -12.01 -3.44
N PRO A 79 12.46 -11.97 -2.10
CA PRO A 79 12.31 -10.80 -1.22
C PRO A 79 13.47 -9.79 -1.37
N LEU A 80 13.15 -8.51 -1.15
CA LEU A 80 14.15 -7.43 -1.11
C LEU A 80 14.86 -7.41 0.26
N PRO A 81 16.02 -6.74 0.39
CA PRO A 81 16.68 -6.57 1.69
C PRO A 81 15.77 -5.88 2.72
N ASP A 82 15.78 -6.35 3.98
CA ASP A 82 14.87 -5.90 5.04
C ASP A 82 14.87 -4.38 5.24
N GLU A 83 16.06 -3.76 5.32
CA GLU A 83 16.19 -2.31 5.50
C GLU A 83 15.51 -1.51 4.38
N LEU A 84 15.56 -2.03 3.14
CA LEU A 84 14.88 -1.42 2.01
C LEU A 84 13.37 -1.61 2.15
N VAL A 85 12.91 -2.81 2.50
CA VAL A 85 11.48 -3.11 2.69
C VAL A 85 10.86 -2.20 3.75
N ASP A 86 11.52 -2.05 4.90
CA ASP A 86 11.09 -1.16 5.99
C ASP A 86 11.02 0.29 5.52
N THR A 87 12.02 0.74 4.76
CA THR A 87 12.04 2.08 4.17
C THR A 87 10.86 2.28 3.22
N LEU A 88 10.59 1.33 2.33
CA LEU A 88 9.48 1.40 1.37
C LEU A 88 8.13 1.46 2.10
N ILE A 89 7.93 0.63 3.13
CA ILE A 89 6.71 0.61 3.95
C ILE A 89 6.54 1.95 4.65
N ALA A 90 7.55 2.42 5.38
CA ALA A 90 7.47 3.66 6.14
C ALA A 90 7.16 4.88 5.24
N ARG A 91 7.76 4.93 4.05
CA ARG A 91 7.53 6.01 3.09
C ARG A 91 6.12 5.96 2.48
N CYS A 92 5.64 4.77 2.08
CA CYS A 92 4.27 4.61 1.60
C CYS A 92 3.24 4.99 2.66
N VAL A 93 3.42 4.51 3.90
CA VAL A 93 2.55 4.85 5.03
C VAL A 93 2.51 6.35 5.24
N LYS A 94 3.68 7.01 5.31
CA LYS A 94 3.75 8.45 5.50
C LYS A 94 3.04 9.21 4.38
N ALA A 95 3.34 8.91 3.11
CA ALA A 95 2.78 9.61 1.97
C ALA A 95 1.27 9.42 1.87
N LYS A 96 0.77 8.18 1.99
CA LYS A 96 -0.66 7.90 1.92
C LYS A 96 -1.42 8.52 3.08
N CYS A 97 -0.88 8.47 4.31
CA CYS A 97 -1.48 9.15 5.47
C CYS A 97 -1.54 10.67 5.31
N GLN A 98 -0.58 11.30 4.61
CA GLN A 98 -0.63 12.73 4.32
C GLN A 98 -1.78 13.07 3.38
N VAL A 99 -2.00 12.28 2.33
CA VAL A 99 -3.09 12.47 1.37
C VAL A 99 -4.45 12.16 2.00
N MET A 100 -4.54 11.09 2.79
CA MET A 100 -5.78 10.67 3.47
C MET A 100 -6.21 11.58 4.60
N ARG A 101 -5.30 12.40 5.18
CA ARG A 101 -5.61 13.25 6.35
C ARG A 101 -6.77 14.19 6.09
N ASP A 102 -6.78 14.83 4.92
CA ASP A 102 -7.77 15.85 4.55
C ASP A 102 -8.87 15.27 3.63
N ASP A 103 -8.74 14.02 3.18
CA ASP A 103 -9.70 13.32 2.33
C ASP A 103 -9.86 11.83 2.71
N PRO A 104 -10.33 11.53 3.94
CA PRO A 104 -10.34 10.17 4.50
C PRO A 104 -11.34 9.21 3.82
N ARG A 105 -12.23 9.73 2.97
CA ARG A 105 -13.21 8.94 2.20
C ARG A 105 -12.83 8.78 0.73
N GLU A 106 -11.68 9.33 0.32
CA GLU A 106 -11.14 9.22 -1.04
C GLU A 106 -12.09 9.76 -2.11
N GLN A 107 -12.56 11.00 -1.94
CA GLN A 107 -13.54 11.63 -2.82
C GLN A 107 -13.00 12.85 -3.59
N ASN A 108 -11.79 13.30 -3.28
CA ASN A 108 -11.16 14.50 -3.84
C ASN A 108 -9.68 14.19 -4.21
N ALA A 109 -8.71 14.81 -3.52
CA ALA A 109 -7.28 14.65 -3.79
C ALA A 109 -6.81 13.19 -3.65
N ALA A 110 -7.44 12.42 -2.76
CA ALA A 110 -7.11 11.02 -2.54
C ALA A 110 -7.64 10.07 -3.62
N LEU A 111 -8.31 10.58 -4.67
CA LEU A 111 -8.66 9.80 -5.88
C LEU A 111 -7.43 9.29 -6.65
N VAL A 112 -6.25 9.87 -6.40
CA VAL A 112 -4.99 9.46 -7.01
C VAL A 112 -4.40 8.19 -6.37
N LEU A 113 -4.93 7.79 -5.21
CA LEU A 113 -4.48 6.62 -4.43
C LEU A 113 -5.04 5.31 -4.97
#